data_AF-A0A7J5AB50-F1
#
_entry.id   AF-A0A7J5AB50-F1
#
_cell.length_a   1.000
_cell.length_b   1.000
_cell.length_c   1.000
_cell.angle_alpha   90.00
_cell.angle_beta   90.00
_cell.angle_gamma   90.00
#
_symmetry.space_group_name_H-M   'P 1'
#
loop_
_entity.id
_entity.type
_entity.pdbx_description
1 polymer ?
#
loop_
_entity_poly.entity_id
_entity_poly.type
_entity_poly.pdbx_seq_one_letter_code
_entity_poly.pdbx_strand_id
1 'polypeptide(L)'
;MGFFDLFKSNKNEEEKHYDPINIKVTDLENGYLLDYDLETWTVTKMSEYDWGNNHFSREFVIESKGKKRFLHIEEDDELIISLSEELKYRKLGETVTDYIDTNGKPPKKITHQNITYYLDEESPGYYRNVENENWEELISFYYLDEDEEKCLTIEQWDENDFEVSIGKILKPFEISNILPSYNE
;
A
#
# COMPACT_ATOMS: atom_id res chain seq x y z
N MET A 1 -27.19 39.59 27.94
CA MET A 1 -28.03 38.49 27.44
C MET A 1 -28.21 38.73 25.94
N GLY A 2 -27.83 37.93 24.97
CA GLY A 2 -27.01 36.72 24.77
C GLY A 2 -26.80 36.72 23.23
N PHE A 3 -25.62 36.54 22.65
CA PHE A 3 -24.79 35.34 22.57
C PHE A 3 -25.56 34.07 22.16
N PHE A 4 -25.21 33.60 20.95
CA PHE A 4 -25.47 32.30 20.32
C PHE A 4 -26.84 32.05 19.70
N ASP A 5 -26.95 32.29 18.38
CA ASP A 5 -27.76 31.40 17.52
C ASP A 5 -27.37 31.45 16.02
N LEU A 6 -26.05 31.43 15.72
CA LEU A 6 -25.53 31.46 14.34
C LEU A 6 -24.40 30.45 14.10
N PHE A 7 -24.50 29.27 14.72
CA PHE A 7 -23.66 28.11 14.37
C PHE A 7 -24.53 26.84 14.32
N LYS A 8 -25.40 26.77 13.32
CA LYS A 8 -25.74 25.49 12.68
C LYS A 8 -24.96 25.45 11.37
N SER A 9 -23.68 25.13 11.50
CA SER A 9 -22.92 24.58 10.37
C SER A 9 -23.63 23.27 10.02
N ASN A 10 -24.32 23.27 8.88
CA ASN A 10 -24.52 22.04 8.13
C ASN A 10 -23.11 21.48 7.93
N LYS A 11 -22.75 20.46 8.72
CA LYS A 11 -21.77 19.49 8.29
C LYS A 11 -22.32 19.00 6.96
N ASN A 12 -21.63 19.39 5.89
CA ASN A 12 -21.81 18.75 4.60
C ASN A 12 -21.59 17.27 4.89
N GLU A 13 -22.67 16.49 4.90
CA GLU A 13 -22.57 15.06 4.64
C GLU A 13 -21.92 14.98 3.28
N GLU A 14 -20.61 14.70 3.24
CA GLU A 14 -19.96 14.26 2.02
C GLU A 14 -20.81 13.12 1.48
N GLU A 15 -21.44 13.35 0.32
CA GLU A 15 -22.26 12.34 -0.33
C GLU A 15 -21.40 11.09 -0.47
N LYS A 16 -21.79 10.01 0.21
CA LYS A 16 -21.05 8.75 0.20
C LYS A 16 -20.83 8.35 -1.25
N HIS A 17 -19.58 8.35 -1.70
CA HIS A 17 -19.20 8.08 -3.09
C HIS A 17 -19.32 6.58 -3.50
N TYR A 18 -19.95 5.75 -2.67
CA TYR A 18 -20.04 4.30 -2.86
C TYR A 18 -21.48 3.77 -2.63
N ASP A 19 -21.80 2.63 -3.26
CA ASP A 19 -23.03 1.89 -2.97
C ASP A 19 -22.87 1.19 -1.61
N PRO A 20 -23.64 1.56 -0.57
CA PRO A 20 -23.49 0.98 0.78
C PRO A 20 -23.74 -0.53 0.85
N ILE A 21 -24.32 -1.13 -0.21
CA ILE A 21 -24.62 -2.56 -0.30
C ILE A 21 -23.55 -3.28 -1.13
N ASN A 22 -22.68 -2.55 -1.84
CA ASN A 22 -21.66 -3.12 -2.72
C ASN A 22 -20.35 -2.30 -2.68
N ILE A 23 -19.72 -2.28 -1.52
CA ILE A 23 -18.43 -1.62 -1.29
C ILE A 23 -17.32 -2.45 -1.92
N LYS A 24 -16.52 -1.81 -2.79
CA LYS A 24 -15.39 -2.43 -3.47
C LYS A 24 -14.10 -2.18 -2.71
N VAL A 25 -13.06 -2.95 -3.05
CA VAL A 25 -11.70 -2.73 -2.53
C VAL A 25 -11.16 -1.35 -2.87
N THR A 26 -11.58 -0.77 -3.99
CA THR A 26 -11.23 0.59 -4.43
C THR A 26 -11.90 1.68 -3.58
N ASP A 27 -12.91 1.33 -2.78
CA ASP A 27 -13.64 2.26 -1.90
C ASP A 27 -13.09 2.23 -0.45
N LEU A 28 -11.95 1.54 -0.21
CA LEU A 28 -11.33 1.45 1.11
C LEU A 28 -10.86 2.81 1.61
N GLU A 29 -11.09 3.04 2.89
CA GLU A 29 -10.70 4.24 3.63
C GLU A 29 -10.14 3.86 5.00
N ASN A 30 -9.45 4.81 5.64
CA ASN A 30 -8.92 4.59 6.98
C ASN A 30 -10.04 4.23 7.98
N GLY A 31 -9.77 3.26 8.85
CA GLY A 31 -10.71 2.73 9.84
C GLY A 31 -11.66 1.63 9.34
N TYR A 32 -11.70 1.35 8.03
CA TYR A 32 -12.59 0.31 7.49
C TYR A 32 -12.18 -1.09 8.00
N LEU A 33 -13.14 -2.02 8.03
CA LEU A 33 -12.89 -3.44 8.23
C LEU A 33 -13.00 -4.17 6.90
N LEU A 34 -12.20 -5.21 6.72
CA LEU A 34 -12.30 -6.13 5.60
C LEU A 34 -11.98 -7.56 6.04
N ASP A 35 -12.52 -8.55 5.35
CA ASP A 35 -12.16 -9.95 5.53
C ASP A 35 -11.22 -10.43 4.41
N TYR A 36 -10.14 -11.07 4.83
CA TYR A 36 -9.17 -11.73 3.96
C TYR A 36 -8.63 -12.97 4.69
N ASP A 37 -8.55 -14.10 3.97
CA ASP A 37 -8.06 -15.39 4.48
C ASP A 37 -8.71 -15.84 5.80
N LEU A 38 -10.05 -15.77 5.85
CA LEU A 38 -10.89 -16.12 7.02
C LEU A 38 -10.55 -15.31 8.30
N GLU A 39 -9.92 -14.14 8.13
CA GLU A 39 -9.55 -13.23 9.19
C GLU A 39 -10.05 -11.82 8.87
N THR A 40 -10.60 -11.14 9.89
CA THR A 40 -11.02 -9.74 9.79
C THR A 40 -9.84 -8.83 10.10
N TRP A 41 -9.61 -7.85 9.24
CA TRP A 41 -8.55 -6.87 9.32
C TRP A 41 -9.12 -5.46 9.47
N THR A 42 -8.41 -4.61 10.20
CA THR A 42 -8.74 -3.19 10.34
C THR A 42 -7.74 -2.37 9.54
N VAL A 43 -8.22 -1.46 8.70
CA VAL A 43 -7.40 -0.44 8.04
C VAL A 43 -6.99 0.59 9.09
N THR A 44 -5.69 0.74 9.33
CA THR A 44 -5.13 1.64 10.36
C THR A 44 -4.39 2.83 9.78
N LYS A 45 -4.00 2.77 8.51
CA LYS A 45 -3.34 3.86 7.78
C LYS A 45 -3.69 3.77 6.30
N MET A 46 -3.80 4.92 5.66
CA MET A 46 -3.91 5.06 4.22
C MET A 46 -2.78 5.95 3.70
N SER A 47 -2.24 5.63 2.54
CA SER A 47 -1.16 6.35 1.91
C SER A 47 -1.36 6.39 0.41
N GLU A 48 -0.80 7.40 -0.22
CA GLU A 48 -0.90 7.65 -1.66
C GLU A 48 0.49 7.79 -2.25
N TYR A 49 0.63 7.28 -3.46
CA TYR A 49 1.82 7.46 -4.28
C TYR A 49 1.45 8.21 -5.56
N ASP A 50 2.29 9.18 -5.94
CA ASP A 50 2.26 9.88 -7.23
C ASP A 50 3.46 9.43 -8.06
N TRP A 51 3.19 8.69 -9.12
CA TRP A 51 4.20 8.17 -10.05
C TRP A 51 4.44 9.11 -11.25
N GLY A 52 3.85 10.31 -11.21
CA GLY A 52 3.85 11.28 -12.29
C GLY A 52 2.78 11.00 -13.34
N ASN A 53 2.61 11.93 -14.29
CA ASN A 53 1.63 11.85 -15.39
C ASN A 53 0.18 11.59 -14.95
N ASN A 54 -0.19 11.97 -13.72
CA ASN A 54 -1.47 11.66 -13.08
C ASN A 54 -1.72 10.17 -12.81
N HIS A 55 -0.68 9.34 -12.71
CA HIS A 55 -0.78 7.97 -12.25
C HIS A 55 -0.60 7.93 -10.73
N PHE A 56 -1.62 7.41 -10.05
CA PHE A 56 -1.65 7.32 -8.60
C PHE A 56 -1.96 5.89 -8.16
N SER A 57 -1.35 5.49 -7.05
CA SER A 57 -1.72 4.26 -6.34
C SER A 57 -1.97 4.56 -4.87
N ARG A 58 -2.65 3.62 -4.20
CA ARG A 58 -2.95 3.71 -2.77
C ARG A 58 -2.40 2.51 -2.05
N GLU A 59 -1.90 2.73 -0.85
CA GLU A 59 -1.54 1.66 0.06
C GLU A 59 -2.27 1.82 1.39
N PHE A 60 -2.76 0.69 1.90
CA PHE A 60 -3.43 0.60 3.19
C PHE A 60 -2.64 -0.29 4.12
N VAL A 61 -2.32 0.21 5.32
CA VAL A 61 -1.87 -0.66 6.40
C VAL A 61 -3.09 -1.33 7.01
N ILE A 62 -3.09 -2.65 7.01
CA ILE A 62 -4.14 -3.44 7.64
C ILE A 62 -3.57 -4.28 8.78
N GLU A 63 -4.30 -4.34 9.89
CA GLU A 63 -3.88 -5.06 11.09
C GLU A 63 -4.93 -6.07 11.56
N SER A 64 -4.45 -7.25 11.98
CA SER A 64 -5.28 -8.27 12.61
C SER A 64 -4.46 -9.14 13.55
N LYS A 65 -4.93 -9.31 14.79
CA LYS A 65 -4.30 -10.16 15.83
C LYS A 65 -2.78 -9.97 15.96
N GLY A 66 -2.30 -8.73 15.85
CA GLY A 66 -0.87 -8.38 15.94
C GLY A 66 -0.06 -8.63 14.65
N LYS A 67 -0.70 -9.08 13.57
CA LYS A 67 -0.12 -9.09 12.22
C LYS A 67 -0.37 -7.73 11.57
N LYS A 68 0.62 -7.26 10.80
CA LYS A 68 0.54 -6.07 9.97
C LYS A 68 0.77 -6.48 8.52
N ARG A 69 -0.03 -5.96 7.60
CA ARG A 69 0.11 -6.14 6.16
C ARG A 69 -0.05 -4.80 5.45
N PHE A 70 0.51 -4.73 4.25
CA PHE A 70 0.36 -3.60 3.35
C PHE A 70 -0.49 -4.07 2.16
N LEU A 71 -1.64 -3.45 1.97
CA LEU A 71 -2.55 -3.71 0.86
C LEU A 71 -2.39 -2.58 -0.15
N HIS A 72 -1.72 -2.87 -1.25
CA HIS A 72 -1.48 -1.91 -2.33
C HIS A 72 -2.55 -2.08 -3.41
N ILE A 73 -3.08 -0.97 -3.91
CA ILE A 73 -4.11 -0.90 -4.94
C ILE A 73 -3.70 0.12 -5.99
N GLU A 74 -3.62 -0.34 -7.22
CA GLU A 74 -3.40 0.47 -8.40
C GLU A 74 -4.57 0.28 -9.36
N GLU A 75 -5.16 1.39 -9.80
CA GLU A 75 -6.31 1.41 -10.71
C GLU A 75 -6.01 2.40 -11.83
N ASP A 76 -5.18 1.97 -12.78
CA ASP A 76 -4.87 2.72 -14.01
C ASP A 76 -5.57 2.06 -15.21
N ASP A 77 -4.87 1.19 -15.94
CA ASP A 77 -5.46 0.40 -17.03
C ASP A 77 -6.17 -0.88 -16.53
N GLU A 78 -5.56 -1.56 -15.55
CA GLU A 78 -6.09 -2.75 -14.89
C GLU A 78 -6.01 -2.59 -13.37
N LEU A 79 -6.95 -3.22 -12.65
CA LEU A 79 -6.93 -3.22 -11.19
C LEU A 79 -5.89 -4.23 -10.67
N ILE A 80 -4.79 -3.71 -10.15
CA ILE A 80 -3.74 -4.51 -9.52
C ILE A 80 -3.89 -4.38 -8.00
N ILE A 81 -3.92 -5.53 -7.32
CA ILE A 81 -4.00 -5.62 -5.87
C ILE A 81 -2.85 -6.49 -5.41
N SER A 82 -2.03 -5.99 -4.47
CA SER A 82 -1.03 -6.82 -3.81
C SER A 82 -1.17 -6.73 -2.30
N LEU A 83 -0.87 -7.84 -1.62
CA LEU A 83 -0.82 -7.89 -0.18
C LEU A 83 0.56 -8.36 0.25
N SER A 84 1.27 -7.50 0.97
CA SER A 84 2.65 -7.72 1.37
C SER A 84 2.83 -7.55 2.88
N GLU A 85 3.99 -7.98 3.36
CA GLU A 85 4.46 -7.71 4.71
C GLU A 85 5.90 -7.20 4.68
N GLU A 86 6.29 -6.53 5.76
CA GLU A 86 7.65 -6.01 5.90
C GLU A 86 8.66 -7.16 5.90
N LEU A 87 9.65 -7.08 5.01
CA LEU A 87 10.86 -7.88 5.05
C LEU A 87 11.99 -6.99 5.54
N LYS A 88 12.69 -7.37 6.61
CA LYS A 88 13.86 -6.60 7.04
C LYS A 88 14.90 -6.57 5.92
N TYR A 89 15.38 -5.40 5.49
CA TYR A 89 16.36 -5.21 4.40
C TYR A 89 17.50 -6.25 4.39
N ARG A 90 18.15 -6.46 5.55
CA ARG A 90 19.21 -7.48 5.75
C ARG A 90 18.84 -8.92 5.40
N LYS A 91 17.55 -9.25 5.30
CA LYS A 91 17.03 -10.58 4.94
C LYS A 91 17.08 -10.84 3.43
N LEU A 92 17.33 -9.81 2.61
CA LEU A 92 17.68 -9.99 1.20
C LEU A 92 19.01 -10.75 1.01
N GLY A 93 19.87 -10.73 2.04
CA GLY A 93 21.14 -11.43 2.07
C GLY A 93 22.30 -10.58 1.54
N GLU A 94 23.50 -10.91 2.01
CA GLU A 94 24.74 -10.13 1.76
C GLU A 94 24.97 -9.88 0.26
N THR A 95 24.72 -10.87 -0.60
CA THR A 95 24.90 -10.70 -2.05
C THR A 95 24.05 -9.57 -2.64
N VAL A 96 22.82 -9.38 -2.14
CA VAL A 96 21.91 -8.34 -2.63
C VAL A 96 22.28 -6.99 -2.01
N THR A 97 22.49 -6.96 -0.69
CA THR A 97 22.82 -5.72 0.03
C THR A 97 24.17 -5.15 -0.41
N ASP A 98 25.20 -5.98 -0.56
CA ASP A 98 26.53 -5.53 -1.02
C ASP A 98 26.48 -5.02 -2.48
N TYR A 99 25.59 -5.60 -3.30
CA TYR A 99 25.36 -5.12 -4.66
C TYR A 99 24.75 -3.72 -4.64
N ILE A 100 23.74 -3.49 -3.79
CA ILE A 100 23.11 -2.16 -3.63
C ILE A 100 24.16 -1.16 -3.16
N ASP A 101 24.92 -1.48 -2.12
CA ASP A 101 25.95 -0.60 -1.56
C ASP A 101 27.02 -0.22 -2.61
N THR A 102 27.34 -1.14 -3.53
CA THR A 102 28.37 -0.92 -4.57
C THR A 102 27.82 -0.18 -5.80
N ASN A 103 26.56 -0.42 -6.18
CA ASN A 103 26.00 0.05 -7.45
C ASN A 103 24.99 1.20 -7.28
N GLY A 104 24.58 1.50 -6.04
CA GLY A 104 23.57 2.50 -5.71
C GLY A 104 22.14 2.10 -6.08
N LYS A 105 21.92 0.85 -6.51
CA LYS A 105 20.58 0.32 -6.85
C LYS A 105 20.51 -1.20 -6.79
N PRO A 106 19.32 -1.78 -6.58
CA PRO A 106 19.20 -3.22 -6.43
C PRO A 106 19.42 -3.99 -7.74
N PRO A 107 19.85 -5.27 -7.64
CA PRO A 107 20.11 -6.09 -8.81
C PRO A 107 18.80 -6.41 -9.54
N LYS A 108 18.87 -6.70 -10.84
CA LYS A 108 17.69 -7.08 -11.66
C LYS A 108 17.06 -8.42 -11.28
N LYS A 109 17.73 -9.20 -10.43
CA LYS A 109 17.31 -10.54 -10.02
C LYS A 109 17.64 -10.75 -8.56
N ILE A 110 16.65 -11.17 -7.78
CA ILE A 110 16.79 -11.44 -6.35
C ILE A 110 16.26 -12.85 -6.09
N THR A 111 16.99 -13.65 -5.32
CA THR A 111 16.50 -14.96 -4.87
C THR A 111 16.30 -14.92 -3.35
N HIS A 112 15.07 -15.13 -2.91
CA HIS A 112 14.71 -15.16 -1.50
C HIS A 112 13.82 -16.38 -1.23
N GLN A 113 14.17 -17.19 -0.23
CA GLN A 113 13.41 -18.40 0.16
C GLN A 113 13.08 -19.34 -1.01
N ASN A 114 14.06 -19.60 -1.90
CA ASN A 114 13.93 -20.41 -3.12
C ASN A 114 12.97 -19.86 -4.19
N ILE A 115 12.43 -18.65 -4.01
CA ILE A 115 11.69 -17.94 -5.04
C ILE A 115 12.64 -16.96 -5.71
N THR A 116 12.56 -16.89 -7.03
CA THR A 116 13.34 -15.96 -7.83
C THR A 116 12.43 -14.85 -8.31
N TYR A 117 12.81 -13.63 -7.98
CA TYR A 117 12.16 -12.40 -8.35
C TYR A 117 12.97 -11.69 -9.42
N TYR A 118 12.29 -11.16 -10.43
CA TYR A 118 12.86 -10.39 -11.53
C TYR A 118 12.35 -8.97 -11.46
N LEU A 119 13.25 -8.00 -11.65
CA LEU A 119 12.89 -6.58 -11.67
C LEU A 119 11.93 -6.35 -12.84
N ASP A 120 10.74 -5.89 -12.51
CA ASP A 120 9.69 -5.57 -13.46
C ASP A 120 9.67 -4.06 -13.72
N GLU A 121 9.70 -3.26 -12.65
CA GLU A 121 9.59 -1.81 -12.73
C GLU A 121 10.60 -1.08 -11.81
N GLU A 122 11.10 0.07 -12.27
CA GLU A 122 11.92 1.03 -11.52
C GLU A 122 11.22 2.40 -11.64
N SER A 123 10.57 2.83 -10.56
CA SER A 123 9.60 3.93 -10.60
C SER A 123 9.98 5.00 -9.55
N PRO A 124 10.55 6.14 -9.97
CA PRO A 124 10.67 7.29 -9.09
C PRO A 124 9.27 7.86 -8.83
N GLY A 125 9.00 8.24 -7.59
CA GLY A 125 7.69 8.76 -7.21
C GLY A 125 7.72 9.59 -5.95
N TYR A 126 6.55 10.06 -5.58
CA TYR A 126 6.30 10.74 -4.33
C TYR A 126 5.33 9.94 -3.49
N TYR A 127 5.54 9.90 -2.18
CA TYR A 127 4.67 9.25 -1.22
C TYR A 127 4.12 10.24 -0.22
N ARG A 128 2.88 10.05 0.21
CA ARG A 128 2.35 10.68 1.43
C ARG A 128 1.52 9.72 2.26
N ASN A 129 1.57 9.90 3.57
CA ASN A 129 0.47 9.49 4.44
C ASN A 129 -0.67 10.50 4.29
N VAL A 130 -1.90 10.06 4.01
CA VAL A 130 -3.06 10.97 3.80
C VAL A 130 -3.41 11.83 5.02
N GLU A 131 -2.94 11.45 6.21
CA GLU A 131 -3.05 12.27 7.43
C GLU A 131 -2.07 13.46 7.44
N ASN A 132 -1.16 13.54 6.47
CA ASN A 132 -0.16 14.59 6.31
C ASN A 132 -0.23 15.17 4.88
N GLU A 133 0.09 16.46 4.74
CA GLU A 133 0.14 17.13 3.44
C GLU A 133 1.54 17.03 2.77
N ASN A 134 2.56 16.58 3.51
CA ASN A 134 3.93 16.49 3.00
C ASN A 134 4.11 15.25 2.13
N TRP A 135 4.67 15.48 0.94
CA TRP A 135 5.12 14.45 0.04
C TRP A 135 6.63 14.21 0.22
N GLU A 136 7.03 12.95 0.19
CA GLU A 136 8.41 12.48 0.32
C GLU A 136 8.83 11.78 -0.97
N GLU A 137 10.05 12.03 -1.44
CA GLU A 137 10.58 11.39 -2.66
C GLU A 137 11.02 9.96 -2.35
N LEU A 138 10.76 9.04 -3.29
CA LEU A 138 11.30 7.70 -3.25
C LEU A 138 11.59 7.16 -4.65
N ILE A 139 12.34 6.06 -4.71
CA ILE A 139 12.42 5.19 -5.88
C ILE A 139 11.93 3.81 -5.48
N SER A 140 10.87 3.33 -6.14
CA SER A 140 10.34 2.00 -5.97
C SER A 140 10.93 1.05 -7.01
N PHE A 141 11.45 -0.09 -6.55
CA PHE A 141 11.90 -1.19 -7.40
C PHE A 141 10.94 -2.36 -7.17
N TYR A 142 10.09 -2.62 -8.15
CA TYR A 142 9.06 -3.64 -8.10
C TYR A 142 9.53 -4.91 -8.81
N TYR A 143 9.40 -6.05 -8.13
CA TYR A 143 9.81 -7.34 -8.63
C TYR A 143 8.67 -8.34 -8.60
N LEU A 144 8.62 -9.21 -9.61
CA LEU A 144 7.67 -10.32 -9.72
C LEU A 144 8.41 -11.66 -9.83
N ASP A 145 7.79 -12.73 -9.34
CA ASP A 145 8.25 -14.08 -9.67
C ASP A 145 7.85 -14.49 -11.11
N GLU A 146 8.34 -15.64 -11.58
CA GLU A 146 8.14 -16.09 -12.97
C GLU A 146 6.66 -16.27 -13.34
N ASP A 147 5.82 -16.57 -12.35
CA ASP A 147 4.37 -16.78 -12.53
C ASP A 147 3.55 -15.50 -12.27
N GLU A 148 4.21 -14.38 -11.93
CA GLU A 148 3.58 -13.09 -11.56
C GLU A 148 2.58 -13.21 -10.38
N GLU A 149 2.78 -14.20 -9.50
CA GLU A 149 1.91 -14.44 -8.34
C GLU A 149 2.48 -13.84 -7.06
N LYS A 150 3.82 -13.71 -6.99
CA LYS A 150 4.52 -13.13 -5.83
C LYS A 150 5.25 -11.88 -6.21
N CYS A 151 5.22 -10.91 -5.29
CA CYS A 151 5.92 -9.66 -5.44
C CYS A 151 6.96 -9.45 -4.35
N LEU A 152 7.96 -8.63 -4.68
CA LEU A 152 8.91 -8.06 -3.74
C LEU A 152 9.13 -6.62 -4.16
N THR A 153 9.03 -5.70 -3.20
CA THR A 153 9.27 -4.28 -3.45
C THR A 153 10.45 -3.82 -2.60
N ILE A 154 11.35 -3.05 -3.19
CA ILE A 154 12.38 -2.29 -2.48
C ILE A 154 12.09 -0.82 -2.72
N GLU A 155 11.80 -0.07 -1.68
CA GLU A 155 11.65 1.38 -1.73
C GLU A 155 12.91 2.03 -1.17
N GLN A 156 13.48 2.96 -1.93
CA GLN A 156 14.63 3.75 -1.53
C GLN A 156 14.20 5.18 -1.24
N TRP A 157 14.39 5.63 -0.01
CA TRP A 157 13.98 6.96 0.47
C TRP A 157 15.14 7.96 0.50
N ASP A 158 16.37 7.47 0.68
CA ASP A 158 17.60 8.24 0.65
C ASP A 158 18.76 7.33 0.19
N GLU A 159 20.00 7.83 0.19
CA GLU A 159 21.19 7.08 -0.24
C GLU A 159 21.36 5.72 0.47
N ASN A 160 20.98 5.63 1.73
CA ASN A 160 21.16 4.43 2.56
C ASN A 160 19.90 4.03 3.35
N ASP A 161 18.73 4.53 2.94
CA ASP A 161 17.46 4.23 3.60
C ASP A 161 16.56 3.41 2.68
N PHE A 162 16.28 2.18 3.10
CA PHE A 162 15.60 1.16 2.30
C PHE A 162 14.51 0.47 3.11
N GLU A 163 13.32 0.43 2.55
CA GLU A 163 12.22 -0.41 3.01
C GLU A 163 12.01 -1.55 2.03
N VAL A 164 11.68 -2.74 2.56
CA VAL A 164 11.46 -3.92 1.72
C VAL A 164 10.17 -4.58 2.15
N SER A 165 9.35 -4.93 1.18
CA SER A 165 8.14 -5.71 1.38
C SER A 165 8.16 -6.95 0.49
N ILE A 166 7.53 -8.01 0.95
CA ILE A 166 7.36 -9.26 0.19
C ILE A 166 5.91 -9.71 0.32
N GLY A 167 5.33 -10.13 -0.79
CA GLY A 167 3.90 -10.36 -0.85
C GLY A 167 3.46 -11.21 -2.02
N LYS A 168 2.16 -11.10 -2.31
CA LYS A 168 1.52 -11.75 -3.44
C LYS A 168 0.49 -10.86 -4.09
N ILE A 169 0.21 -11.15 -5.35
CA ILE A 169 -0.90 -10.55 -6.08
C ILE A 169 -2.20 -11.20 -5.61
N LEU A 170 -3.22 -10.38 -5.40
CA LEU A 170 -4.56 -10.81 -5.01
C LEU A 170 -5.54 -10.59 -6.14
N LYS A 171 -6.54 -11.46 -6.20
CA LYS A 171 -7.73 -11.23 -7.00
C LYS A 171 -8.74 -10.41 -6.19
N PRO A 172 -9.54 -9.52 -6.83
CA PRO A 172 -10.48 -8.67 -6.11
C PRO A 172 -11.46 -9.44 -5.20
N PHE A 173 -11.85 -10.66 -5.56
CA PHE A 173 -12.78 -11.48 -4.78
C PHE A 173 -12.15 -12.12 -3.53
N GLU A 174 -10.82 -12.07 -3.36
CA GLU A 174 -10.16 -12.56 -2.15
C GLU A 174 -10.33 -11.62 -0.96
N ILE A 175 -10.71 -10.36 -1.22
CA ILE A 175 -11.08 -9.37 -0.22
C ILE A 175 -12.60 -9.28 -0.21
N SER A 176 -13.20 -9.39 0.98
CA SER A 176 -14.65 -9.45 1.14
C SER A 176 -15.10 -8.74 2.40
N ASN A 177 -16.42 -8.67 2.61
CA ASN A 177 -17.04 -8.09 3.81
C ASN A 177 -16.42 -6.74 4.21
N ILE A 178 -16.24 -5.86 3.22
CA ILE A 178 -15.74 -4.50 3.48
C ILE A 178 -16.84 -3.74 4.20
N LEU A 179 -16.52 -3.26 5.40
CA LEU A 179 -17.44 -2.52 6.26
C LEU A 179 -16.83 -1.16 6.62
N PRO A 180 -17.55 -0.05 6.39
CA PRO A 180 -17.06 1.26 6.76
C PRO A 180 -17.04 1.39 8.28
N SER A 181 -16.07 2.12 8.82
CA SER A 181 -16.15 2.50 10.24
C SER A 181 -17.32 3.46 10.43
N TYR A 182 -18.32 3.05 11.18
CA TYR A 182 -19.32 3.97 11.71
C TYR A 182 -18.74 4.61 12.97
N ASN A 183 -17.92 5.65 12.78
CA ASN A 183 -17.58 6.52 13.90
C ASN A 183 -18.81 7.40 14.21
N GLU A 184 -19.40 7.24 15.40
CA GLU A 184 -20.39 8.16 15.98
C GLU A 184 -19.77 9.53 16.32
#